data_AF-A0A2S2DIA4-F1
#
_entry.id   AF-A0A2S2DIA4-F1
#
_cell.length_a   1.000
_cell.length_b   1.000
_cell.length_c   1.000
_cell.angle_alpha   90.00
_cell.angle_beta   90.00
_cell.angle_gamma   90.00
#
_symmetry.space_group_name_H-M   'P 1'
#
loop_
_entity.id
_entity.type
_entity.pdbx_description
1 polymer ?
#
loop_
_entity_poly.entity_id
_entity_poly.type
_entity_poly.pdbx_seq_one_letter_code
_entity_poly.pdbx_strand_id
1 'polypeptide(L)'
;MTFPFSVPARLAAGLLCLAASMHLDTAAACERRYPDANGDDRTRHVALSARWTDAQILQNLRLQIDRAEVKQTESKDARKTEYGYFGRTVTITRSVKDGVEVQLLEKGRDKLVWKLGSC
;
A
#
# COMPACT_ATOMS: atom_id res chain seq x y z
N MET A 1 -45.12 57.84 20.66
CA MET A 1 -44.07 57.62 19.64
C MET A 1 -44.29 56.26 19.02
N THR A 2 -44.32 56.20 17.69
CA THR A 2 -44.66 55.05 16.85
C THR A 2 -43.40 54.41 16.24
N PHE A 3 -43.55 53.13 15.84
CA PHE A 3 -42.71 52.27 14.98
C PHE A 3 -41.57 51.45 15.64
N PRO A 4 -41.24 50.25 15.10
CA PRO A 4 -42.14 49.25 14.53
C PRO A 4 -41.80 47.79 14.91
N PHE A 5 -42.84 46.95 14.88
CA PHE A 5 -42.71 45.53 14.56
C PHE A 5 -42.15 45.38 13.13
N SER A 6 -41.09 44.59 12.97
CA SER A 6 -40.84 43.83 11.73
C SER A 6 -39.80 42.75 12.03
N VAL A 7 -40.27 41.53 12.29
CA VAL A 7 -39.42 40.33 12.23
C VAL A 7 -39.59 39.76 10.83
N PRO A 8 -38.61 39.89 9.92
CA PRO A 8 -38.67 39.15 8.68
C PRO A 8 -38.31 37.69 8.95
N ALA A 9 -39.33 36.83 8.91
CA ALA A 9 -39.16 35.42 8.62
C ALA A 9 -38.49 35.29 7.25
N ARG A 10 -37.19 35.01 7.23
CA ARG A 10 -36.49 34.51 6.04
C ARG A 10 -35.73 33.25 6.40
N LEU A 11 -36.51 32.18 6.35
CA LEU A 11 -36.21 30.93 5.68
C LEU A 11 -34.73 30.54 5.63
N ALA A 12 -34.45 29.52 6.42
CA ALA A 12 -33.37 28.57 6.22
C ALA A 12 -33.18 28.25 4.73
N ALA A 13 -32.04 28.67 4.19
CA ALA A 13 -31.51 28.14 2.95
C ALA A 13 -30.02 28.45 2.92
N GLY A 14 -29.19 27.41 2.96
CA GLY A 14 -27.74 27.54 2.72
C GLY A 14 -26.82 26.78 3.68
N LEU A 15 -27.33 25.96 4.59
CA LEU A 15 -26.56 24.87 5.17
C LEU A 15 -26.77 23.65 4.27
N LEU A 16 -25.74 23.32 3.48
CA LEU A 16 -25.39 21.99 2.95
C LEU A 16 -24.62 22.15 1.63
N CYS A 17 -23.34 22.54 1.73
CA CYS A 17 -22.36 22.20 0.70
C CYS A 17 -21.12 21.64 1.41
N LEU A 18 -21.34 20.51 2.09
CA LEU A 18 -20.33 19.72 2.79
C LEU A 18 -20.56 18.23 2.45
N ALA A 19 -20.68 17.91 1.17
CA ALA A 19 -20.80 16.53 0.71
C ALA A 19 -20.53 16.42 -0.79
N ALA A 20 -19.27 16.62 -1.18
CA ALA A 20 -18.77 16.07 -2.44
C ALA A 20 -17.25 15.91 -2.34
N SER A 21 -16.79 15.25 -1.27
CA SER A 21 -15.53 14.52 -1.37
C SER A 21 -15.78 13.44 -2.41
N MET A 22 -15.35 13.70 -3.64
CA MET A 22 -15.23 12.65 -4.64
C MET A 22 -14.28 11.62 -4.06
N HIS A 23 -14.85 10.56 -3.48
CA HIS A 23 -14.18 9.28 -3.37
C HIS A 23 -13.99 8.79 -4.82
N LEU A 24 -12.97 9.33 -5.48
CA LEU A 24 -12.29 8.60 -6.55
C LEU A 24 -11.91 7.26 -5.93
N ASP A 25 -12.22 6.18 -6.62
CA ASP A 25 -11.90 4.77 -6.35
C ASP A 25 -10.38 4.52 -6.16
N THR A 26 -9.75 5.14 -5.18
CA THR A 26 -8.37 4.86 -4.75
C THR A 26 -8.32 3.83 -3.63
N ALA A 27 -9.47 3.26 -3.23
CA ALA A 27 -9.52 2.23 -2.20
C ALA A 27 -8.95 0.88 -2.67
N ALA A 28 -9.07 0.55 -3.97
CA ALA A 28 -8.58 -0.73 -4.52
C ALA A 28 -7.04 -0.81 -4.64
N ALA A 29 -6.36 0.34 -4.62
CA ALA A 29 -4.91 0.46 -4.72
C ALA A 29 -4.17 -0.03 -3.45
N CYS A 30 -4.79 0.14 -2.28
CA CYS A 30 -4.17 -0.18 -0.99
C CYS A 30 -4.70 -1.46 -0.36
N GLU A 31 -5.49 -2.22 -1.12
CA GLU A 31 -5.98 -3.53 -0.69
C GLU A 31 -4.81 -4.49 -0.43
N ARG A 32 -5.03 -5.44 0.49
CA ARG A 32 -4.03 -6.45 0.80
C ARG A 32 -4.13 -7.56 -0.24
N ARG A 33 -3.04 -7.83 -0.95
CA ARG A 33 -2.97 -8.87 -1.97
C ARG A 33 -2.13 -10.04 -1.50
N TYR A 34 -2.56 -11.25 -1.87
CA TYR A 34 -1.81 -12.49 -1.69
C TYR A 34 -0.73 -12.64 -2.77
N PRO A 35 0.26 -13.53 -2.59
CA PRO A 35 1.23 -13.77 -3.65
C PRO A 35 0.55 -14.46 -4.84
N ASP A 36 1.10 -14.26 -6.04
CA ASP A 36 0.75 -15.00 -7.24
C ASP A 36 0.97 -16.50 -6.99
N ALA A 37 0.03 -17.34 -7.44
CA ALA A 37 0.16 -18.79 -7.33
C ALA A 37 1.37 -19.27 -8.15
N ASN A 38 2.21 -20.10 -7.53
CA ASN A 38 3.44 -20.60 -8.15
C ASN A 38 3.57 -22.13 -8.11
N GLY A 39 2.49 -22.84 -7.77
CA GLY A 39 2.47 -24.31 -7.70
C GLY A 39 3.05 -24.92 -6.42
N ASP A 40 3.65 -24.11 -5.54
CA ASP A 40 4.08 -24.54 -4.20
C ASP A 40 2.90 -24.50 -3.24
N ASP A 41 2.37 -25.65 -2.82
CA ASP A 41 1.22 -25.75 -1.90
C ASP A 41 1.52 -25.25 -0.47
N ARG A 42 2.81 -25.02 -0.15
CA ARG A 42 3.28 -24.46 1.12
C ARG A 42 3.37 -22.94 1.07
N THR A 43 2.78 -22.33 0.06
CA THR A 43 2.79 -20.88 -0.17
C THR A 43 2.37 -20.13 1.09
N ARG A 44 3.09 -19.06 1.43
CA ARG A 44 2.66 -18.19 2.54
C ARG A 44 1.36 -17.47 2.14
N HIS A 45 0.28 -17.77 2.85
CA HIS A 45 -0.99 -17.03 2.77
C HIS A 45 -0.91 -15.68 3.53
N VAL A 46 0.11 -14.87 3.23
CA VAL A 46 0.27 -13.54 3.82
C VAL A 46 -0.15 -12.52 2.79
N ALA A 47 -1.17 -11.72 3.12
CA ALA A 47 -1.58 -10.61 2.30
C ALA A 47 -0.77 -9.34 2.64
N LEU A 48 -0.13 -8.75 1.63
CA LEU A 48 0.70 -7.54 1.73
C LEU A 48 0.01 -6.34 1.05
N SER A 49 0.40 -5.11 1.36
CA SER A 49 -0.22 -3.90 0.81
C SER A 49 0.82 -2.91 0.28
N ALA A 50 0.53 -2.25 -0.84
CA ALA A 50 1.42 -1.27 -1.47
C ALA A 50 1.70 -0.05 -0.56
N ARG A 51 0.74 0.32 0.30
CA ARG A 51 0.88 1.44 1.25
C ARG A 51 1.90 1.22 2.36
N TRP A 52 2.36 -0.02 2.54
CA TRP A 52 3.24 -0.37 3.64
C TRP A 52 4.67 0.04 3.37
N THR A 53 5.38 0.40 4.45
CA THR A 53 6.83 0.57 4.42
C THR A 53 7.53 -0.77 4.27
N ASP A 54 8.80 -0.76 3.84
CA ASP A 54 9.60 -1.98 3.71
C ASP A 54 9.68 -2.74 5.05
N ALA A 55 9.82 -2.01 6.18
CA ALA A 55 9.81 -2.61 7.52
C ALA A 55 8.48 -3.33 7.83
N GLN A 56 7.33 -2.75 7.48
CA GLN A 56 6.02 -3.37 7.67
C GLN A 56 5.85 -4.62 6.79
N ILE A 57 6.33 -4.57 5.54
CA ILE A 57 6.33 -5.72 4.62
C ILE A 57 7.17 -6.86 5.22
N LEU A 58 8.42 -6.57 5.61
CA LEU A 58 9.34 -7.57 6.18
C LEU A 58 8.77 -8.16 7.48
N GLN A 59 8.22 -7.33 8.36
CA GLN A 59 7.61 -7.78 9.61
C GLN A 59 6.45 -8.77 9.38
N ASN A 60 5.59 -8.52 8.39
CA ASN A 60 4.50 -9.43 8.04
C ASN A 60 5.00 -10.73 7.41
N LEU A 61 6.16 -10.70 6.75
CA LEU A 61 6.88 -11.90 6.30
C LEU A 61 7.65 -12.59 7.43
N ARG A 62 7.55 -12.10 8.68
CA ARG A 62 8.28 -12.58 9.87
C ARG A 62 9.80 -12.45 9.72
N LEU A 63 10.24 -11.39 9.07
CA LEU A 63 11.64 -11.02 8.88
C LEU A 63 11.93 -9.72 9.61
N GLN A 64 13.13 -9.60 10.19
CA GLN A 64 13.56 -8.42 10.92
C GLN A 64 14.46 -7.58 10.01
N ILE A 65 14.21 -6.27 9.91
CA ILE A 65 14.90 -5.39 8.96
C ILE A 65 16.37 -5.15 9.34
N ASP A 66 16.67 -5.12 10.64
CA ASP A 66 17.99 -4.91 11.24
C ASP A 66 18.96 -6.08 11.01
N ARG A 67 18.44 -7.27 10.70
CA ARG A 67 19.25 -8.47 10.43
C ARG A 67 19.57 -8.70 8.96
N ALA A 68 19.08 -7.85 8.06
CA ALA A 68 19.24 -8.02 6.64
C ALA A 68 20.57 -7.45 6.14
N GLU A 69 21.22 -8.15 5.20
CA GLU A 69 22.17 -7.50 4.30
C GLU A 69 21.36 -6.70 3.26
N VAL A 70 21.57 -5.39 3.19
CA VAL A 70 20.75 -4.50 2.35
C VAL A 70 21.52 -4.03 1.12
N LYS A 71 20.95 -4.23 -0.06
CA LYS A 71 21.45 -3.66 -1.32
C LYS A 71 20.37 -2.81 -1.97
N GLN A 72 20.73 -1.60 -2.38
CA GLN A 72 19.80 -0.68 -3.04
C GLN A 72 20.27 -0.36 -4.44
N THR A 73 19.33 -0.31 -5.36
CA THR A 73 19.56 0.08 -6.75
C THR A 73 18.45 1.03 -7.16
N GLU A 74 18.85 2.21 -7.60
CA GLU A 74 17.93 3.25 -8.06
C GLU A 74 18.08 3.42 -9.57
N SER A 75 16.93 3.55 -10.22
CA SER A 75 16.80 3.95 -11.62
C SER A 75 15.86 5.14 -11.69
N LYS A 76 15.75 5.77 -12.86
CA LYS A 76 14.96 6.99 -13.06
C LYS A 76 13.53 6.90 -12.51
N ASP A 77 12.89 5.74 -12.69
CA ASP A 77 11.46 5.55 -12.40
C ASP A 77 11.19 4.45 -11.35
N ALA A 78 12.23 3.83 -10.80
CA ALA A 78 12.08 2.73 -9.84
C ALA A 78 13.25 2.64 -8.85
N ARG A 79 12.90 2.35 -7.60
CA ARG A 79 13.82 1.99 -6.53
C ARG A 79 13.65 0.53 -6.16
N LYS A 80 14.74 -0.23 -6.21
CA LYS A 80 14.79 -1.63 -5.82
C LYS A 80 15.64 -1.77 -4.56
N THR A 81 15.09 -2.40 -3.53
CA THR A 81 15.80 -2.76 -2.32
C THR A 81 15.79 -4.28 -2.14
N GLU A 82 16.97 -4.87 -2.00
CA GLU A 82 17.15 -6.29 -1.68
C GLU A 82 17.55 -6.44 -0.22
N TYR A 83 16.86 -7.32 0.49
CA TYR A 83 17.07 -7.69 1.88
C TYR A 83 17.49 -9.17 1.92
N GLY A 84 18.78 -9.41 2.10
CA GLY A 84 19.38 -10.74 2.19
C GLY A 84 19.37 -11.29 3.62
N TYR A 85 18.98 -12.54 3.76
CA TYR A 85 19.01 -13.33 5.00
C TYR A 85 19.64 -14.69 4.72
N PHE A 86 19.99 -15.43 5.78
CA PHE A 86 20.48 -16.79 5.62
C PHE A 86 19.41 -17.68 4.95
N GLY A 87 19.64 -18.05 3.69
CA GLY A 87 18.75 -18.91 2.90
C GLY A 87 17.46 -18.24 2.42
N ARG A 88 17.30 -16.91 2.55
CA ARG A 88 16.14 -16.16 2.05
C ARG A 88 16.56 -14.79 1.51
N THR A 89 15.91 -14.33 0.46
CA THR A 89 16.08 -12.97 -0.07
C THR A 89 14.72 -12.36 -0.34
N VAL A 90 14.50 -11.15 0.16
CA VAL A 90 13.31 -10.35 -0.18
C VAL A 90 13.73 -9.17 -1.05
N THR A 91 13.09 -9.03 -2.20
CA THR A 91 13.27 -7.89 -3.09
C THR A 91 12.01 -7.06 -3.09
N ILE A 92 12.11 -5.78 -2.74
CA ILE A 92 11.01 -4.82 -2.81
C ILE A 92 11.35 -3.80 -3.90
N THR A 93 10.54 -3.78 -4.94
CA THR A 93 10.64 -2.80 -6.04
C THR A 93 9.49 -1.81 -5.91
N ARG A 94 9.83 -0.52 -5.87
CA ARG A 94 8.87 0.59 -5.89
C ARG A 94 9.09 1.36 -7.18
N SER A 95 8.14 1.27 -8.10
CA SER A 95 8.14 1.89 -9.43
C SER A 95 7.02 2.91 -9.51
N VAL A 96 7.26 4.05 -10.16
CA VAL A 96 6.19 5.03 -10.45
C VAL A 96 5.17 4.44 -11.42
N LYS A 97 5.63 3.59 -12.36
CA LYS A 97 4.81 3.01 -13.41
C LYS A 97 4.01 1.79 -12.93
N ASP A 98 4.69 0.89 -12.23
CA ASP A 98 4.15 -0.44 -11.90
C ASP A 98 3.75 -0.57 -10.41
N GLY A 99 4.03 0.47 -9.61
CA GLY A 99 3.76 0.49 -8.19
C GLY A 99 4.73 -0.37 -7.38
N VAL A 100 4.21 -1.10 -6.39
CA VAL A 100 5.02 -1.94 -5.51
C VAL A 100 4.94 -3.41 -5.94
N GLU A 101 6.11 -4.03 -6.12
CA GLU A 101 6.26 -5.47 -6.27
C GLU A 101 7.17 -6.01 -5.17
N VAL A 102 6.78 -7.13 -4.55
CA VAL A 102 7.58 -7.84 -3.56
C VAL A 102 7.89 -9.23 -4.09
N GLN A 103 9.15 -9.63 -4.06
CA GLN A 103 9.57 -11.01 -4.37
C GLN A 103 10.21 -11.62 -3.13
N LEU A 104 9.85 -12.85 -2.79
CA LEU A 104 10.53 -13.64 -1.77
C LEU A 104 11.09 -14.90 -2.42
N LEU A 105 12.41 -15.06 -2.32
CA LEU A 105 13.14 -16.25 -2.71
C LEU A 105 13.61 -16.97 -1.43
N GLU A 106 13.28 -18.25 -1.29
CA GLU A 106 13.77 -19.09 -0.20
C GLU A 106 14.52 -20.29 -0.80
N LYS A 107 15.62 -20.71 -0.17
CA LYS A 107 16.43 -21.83 -0.67
C LYS A 107 15.58 -23.11 -0.74
N GLY A 108 15.52 -23.72 -1.91
CA GLY A 108 14.78 -24.96 -2.15
C GLY A 108 13.26 -24.78 -2.29
N ARG A 109 12.79 -23.55 -2.56
CA ARG A 109 11.38 -23.24 -2.82
C ARG A 109 11.24 -22.41 -4.08
N ASP A 110 10.05 -22.46 -4.65
CA ASP A 110 9.69 -21.60 -5.76
C ASP A 110 9.49 -20.16 -5.28
N LYS A 111 9.83 -19.22 -6.17
CA LYS A 111 9.76 -17.79 -5.87
C LYS A 111 8.32 -17.36 -5.64
N LEU A 112 8.10 -16.57 -4.59
CA LEU A 112 6.83 -15.89 -4.34
C LEU A 112 6.88 -14.45 -4.84
N VAL A 113 5.80 -14.01 -5.47
CA VAL A 113 5.69 -12.66 -6.04
C VAL A 113 4.37 -12.04 -5.61
N TRP A 114 4.41 -10.86 -5.02
CA TRP A 114 3.23 -10.04 -4.74
C TRP A 114 3.25 -8.83 -5.68
N LYS A 115 2.28 -8.76 -6.60
CA LYS A 115 2.04 -7.58 -7.45
C LYS A 115 1.05 -6.66 -6.77
N LEU A 116 1.55 -5.75 -5.92
CA LEU A 116 0.72 -4.89 -5.08
C LEU A 116 0.14 -3.72 -5.86
N GLY A 117 0.83 -3.25 -6.90
CA GLY A 117 0.41 -2.10 -7.70
C GLY A 117 0.65 -0.78 -6.97
N SER A 118 0.08 0.31 -7.47
CA SER A 118 0.31 1.67 -6.95
C SER A 118 -0.74 2.06 -5.91
N CYS A 119 -0.27 2.58 -4.77
CA CYS A 119 -0.92 3.59 -3.93
C CYS A 119 -0.07 4.86 -4.02
#